data_AF-A0A2H0FMS4-F1
#
_entry.id   AF-A0A2H0FMS4-F1
#
_cell.length_a   1.000
_cell.length_b   1.000
_cell.length_c   1.000
_cell.angle_alpha   90.00
_cell.angle_beta   90.00
_cell.angle_gamma   90.00
#
_symmetry.space_group_name_H-M   'P 1'
#
loop_
_entity.id
_entity.type
_entity.pdbx_description
1 polymer ?
#
loop_
_entity_poly.entity_id
_entity_poly.type
_entity_poly.pdbx_seq_one_letter_code
_entity_poly.pdbx_strand_id
1 'polypeptide(L)'
;APLAGTNLGPIKIEGDLTFPQNSTDNPVTIAGPIWVTGKILASNNAGIKLQAGLEYGYPIIADNPSDQINYGKIELNNNVITTDSPQGGRLLFVSTNKSLDSANPAIHLYNNVNVNNPQSIIYSLYGKIVVENNAEFIEVTGYAIRLENNAKIVYQEGLINSNFSSGPGGGWEITSWKETE
;
A
#
# COMPACT_ATOMS: atom_id res chain seq x y z
N ALA A 1 16.62 5.16 5.01
CA ALA A 1 16.11 5.52 3.68
C ALA A 1 16.93 4.82 2.60
N PRO A 2 16.31 4.14 1.62
CA PRO A 2 16.99 3.61 0.44
C PRO A 2 17.46 4.74 -0.49
N LEU A 3 18.45 4.45 -1.34
CA LEU A 3 18.89 5.36 -2.41
C LEU A 3 18.07 5.12 -3.69
N ALA A 4 17.94 6.13 -4.54
CA ALA A 4 17.30 6.00 -5.85
C ALA A 4 18.00 4.91 -6.69
N GLY A 5 17.22 4.09 -7.41
CA GLY A 5 17.72 2.99 -8.25
C GLY A 5 18.18 1.74 -7.51
N THR A 6 18.00 1.68 -6.18
CA THR A 6 18.36 0.48 -5.40
C THR A 6 17.22 -0.52 -5.32
N ASN A 7 17.57 -1.79 -5.12
CA ASN A 7 16.60 -2.82 -4.77
C ASN A 7 16.38 -2.83 -3.26
N LEU A 8 15.13 -2.98 -2.82
CA LEU A 8 14.73 -3.07 -1.43
C LEU A 8 13.82 -4.29 -1.22
N GLY A 9 14.05 -5.02 -0.14
CA GLY A 9 13.29 -6.21 0.20
C GLY A 9 13.90 -7.52 -0.37
N PRO A 10 13.66 -8.67 0.29
CA PRO A 10 12.90 -8.83 1.53
C PRO A 10 13.65 -8.30 2.77
N ILE A 11 13.00 -7.50 3.61
CA ILE A 11 13.67 -6.87 4.78
C ILE A 11 12.68 -6.39 5.86
N LYS A 12 13.14 -6.41 7.12
CA LYS A 12 12.53 -5.67 8.22
C LYS A 12 13.34 -4.40 8.52
N ILE A 13 12.67 -3.27 8.65
CA ILE A 13 13.24 -1.96 8.97
C ILE A 13 12.72 -1.53 10.34
N GLU A 14 13.64 -1.37 11.28
CA GLU A 14 13.33 -0.78 12.57
C GLU A 14 13.33 0.75 12.45
N GLY A 15 12.18 1.38 12.73
CA GLY A 15 11.96 2.81 12.53
C GLY A 15 11.33 3.15 11.18
N ASP A 16 11.56 4.37 10.70
CA ASP A 16 10.85 4.93 9.55
C ASP A 16 11.50 4.57 8.20
N LEU A 17 10.66 4.37 7.19
CA LEU A 17 11.06 4.23 5.80
C LEU A 17 10.65 5.48 5.01
N THR A 18 11.64 6.28 4.60
CA THR A 18 11.42 7.40 3.67
C THR A 18 12.01 7.07 2.31
N PHE A 19 11.17 7.10 1.27
CA PHE A 19 11.60 6.95 -0.12
C PHE A 19 12.28 8.24 -0.63
N PRO A 20 13.30 8.13 -1.50
CA PRO A 20 14.02 9.27 -2.02
C PRO A 20 13.11 10.12 -2.92
N GLN A 21 13.12 11.44 -2.72
CA GLN A 21 12.43 12.40 -3.56
C GLN A 21 13.06 12.48 -4.96
N ASN A 22 12.32 12.97 -5.96
CA ASN A 22 12.78 13.15 -7.34
C ASN A 22 13.44 11.88 -7.93
N SER A 23 12.79 10.73 -7.72
CA SER A 23 13.30 9.42 -8.11
C SER A 23 12.40 8.70 -9.12
N THR A 24 11.48 9.39 -9.79
CA THR A 24 10.62 8.80 -10.83
C THR A 24 11.41 8.17 -11.97
N ASP A 25 12.54 8.77 -12.37
CA ASP A 25 13.38 8.27 -13.47
C ASP A 25 14.32 7.13 -13.03
N ASN A 26 14.50 6.97 -11.71
CA ASN A 26 15.34 5.92 -11.13
C ASN A 26 14.72 5.40 -9.82
N PRO A 27 13.58 4.71 -9.91
CA PRO A 27 12.76 4.37 -8.74
C PRO A 27 13.46 3.36 -7.83
N VAL A 28 13.06 3.34 -6.55
CA VAL A 28 13.41 2.23 -5.66
C VAL A 28 12.63 1.00 -6.11
N THR A 29 13.34 -0.09 -6.38
CA THR A 29 12.74 -1.35 -6.85
C THR A 29 12.44 -2.26 -5.67
N ILE A 30 11.19 -2.67 -5.52
CA ILE A 30 10.71 -3.58 -4.48
C ILE A 30 10.91 -5.02 -4.97
N ALA A 31 11.93 -5.67 -4.43
CA ALA A 31 12.38 -7.01 -4.81
C ALA A 31 11.89 -8.11 -3.83
N GLY A 32 11.16 -7.73 -2.78
CA GLY A 32 10.54 -8.65 -1.83
C GLY A 32 9.67 -7.91 -0.81
N PRO A 33 8.98 -8.64 0.09
CA PRO A 33 8.18 -8.06 1.15
C PRO A 33 9.00 -7.15 2.09
N ILE A 34 8.43 -6.03 2.50
CA ILE A 34 9.08 -5.08 3.42
C ILE A 34 8.19 -4.89 4.63
N TRP A 35 8.76 -4.99 5.83
CA TRP A 35 8.08 -4.64 7.09
C TRP A 35 8.81 -3.49 7.76
N VAL A 36 8.09 -2.41 8.03
CA VAL A 36 8.56 -1.19 8.68
C VAL A 36 7.85 -1.04 10.02
N THR A 37 8.60 -0.88 11.11
CA THR A 37 7.99 -0.69 12.45
C THR A 37 7.58 0.75 12.74
N GLY A 38 8.08 1.70 11.95
CA GLY A 38 7.70 3.10 12.00
C GLY A 38 6.69 3.52 10.93
N LYS A 39 6.89 4.72 10.40
CA LYS A 39 6.11 5.31 9.31
C LYS A 39 6.74 5.01 7.96
N ILE A 40 5.91 4.80 6.94
CA ILE A 40 6.32 4.80 5.54
C ILE A 40 5.96 6.15 4.92
N LEU A 41 6.93 6.82 4.30
CA LEU A 41 6.77 8.13 3.68
C LEU A 41 7.36 8.14 2.27
N ALA A 42 6.58 8.60 1.30
CA ALA A 42 7.06 8.99 -0.02
C ALA A 42 6.48 10.36 -0.38
N SER A 43 7.31 11.25 -0.89
CA SER A 43 6.90 12.61 -1.24
C SER A 43 7.65 13.13 -2.45
N ASN A 44 7.12 14.18 -3.08
CA ASN A 44 7.82 15.04 -4.04
C ASN A 44 8.50 14.24 -5.17
N ASN A 45 7.69 13.69 -6.07
CA ASN A 45 8.15 12.93 -7.23
C ASN A 45 9.00 11.70 -6.84
N ALA A 46 8.66 11.00 -5.76
CA ALA A 46 9.29 9.73 -5.43
C ALA A 46 8.75 8.60 -6.32
N GLY A 47 9.65 7.75 -6.82
CA GLY A 47 9.34 6.57 -7.61
C GLY A 47 9.49 5.27 -6.81
N ILE A 48 8.44 4.45 -6.79
CA ILE A 48 8.41 3.13 -6.14
C ILE A 48 7.95 2.10 -7.16
N LYS A 49 8.80 1.12 -7.48
CA LYS A 49 8.52 0.18 -8.56
C LYS A 49 8.59 -1.26 -8.06
N LEU A 50 7.58 -2.07 -8.37
CA LEU A 50 7.68 -3.51 -8.17
C LEU A 50 8.70 -4.10 -9.15
N GLN A 51 9.48 -5.08 -8.69
CA GLN A 51 10.36 -5.83 -9.57
C GLN A 51 9.58 -6.39 -10.78
N ALA A 52 10.14 -6.19 -11.98
CA ALA A 52 9.51 -6.61 -13.22
C ALA A 52 9.48 -8.15 -13.34
N GLY A 53 8.53 -8.68 -14.11
CA GLY A 53 8.42 -10.12 -14.37
C GLY A 53 7.62 -10.89 -13.33
N LEU A 54 7.07 -10.22 -12.32
CA LEU A 54 6.30 -10.86 -11.26
C LEU A 54 4.82 -10.99 -11.65
N GLU A 55 4.29 -12.21 -11.55
CA GLU A 55 2.84 -12.48 -11.64
C GLU A 55 2.14 -12.19 -10.31
N TYR A 56 2.90 -12.13 -9.20
CA TYR A 56 2.40 -11.90 -7.85
C TYR A 56 2.99 -10.63 -7.23
N GLY A 57 2.24 -10.06 -6.28
CA GLY A 57 2.64 -8.84 -5.59
C GLY A 57 3.57 -9.03 -4.39
N TYR A 58 4.17 -7.93 -3.94
CA TYR A 58 4.85 -7.83 -2.66
C TYR A 58 4.21 -6.76 -1.76
N PRO A 59 4.03 -7.06 -0.46
CA PRO A 59 3.53 -6.08 0.48
C PRO A 59 4.65 -5.19 1.03
N ILE A 60 4.32 -3.92 1.27
CA ILE A 60 5.08 -2.97 2.06
C ILE A 60 4.23 -2.61 3.27
N ILE A 61 4.60 -3.14 4.42
CA ILE A 61 3.79 -3.15 5.64
C ILE A 61 4.35 -2.14 6.63
N ALA A 62 3.52 -1.20 7.08
CA ALA A 62 3.78 -0.36 8.24
C ALA A 62 3.02 -0.94 9.43
N ASP A 63 3.73 -1.52 10.40
CA ASP A 63 3.13 -2.14 11.58
C ASP A 63 4.06 -2.09 12.79
N ASN A 64 3.51 -1.63 13.92
CA ASN A 64 4.13 -1.76 15.23
C ASN A 64 3.15 -2.48 16.18
N PRO A 65 3.32 -3.78 16.43
CA PRO A 65 2.43 -4.55 17.30
C PRO A 65 2.35 -4.01 18.73
N SER A 66 3.38 -3.28 19.18
CA SER A 66 3.41 -2.71 20.53
C SER A 66 2.68 -1.37 20.63
N ASP A 67 2.52 -0.65 19.52
CA ASP A 67 1.84 0.65 19.48
C ASP A 67 1.27 0.95 18.07
N GLN A 68 0.09 0.39 17.82
CA GLN A 68 -0.68 0.60 16.58
C GLN A 68 -1.47 1.91 16.59
N ILE A 69 -1.35 2.76 17.62
CA ILE A 69 -2.02 4.06 17.67
C ILE A 69 -1.11 5.12 17.07
N ASN A 70 0.17 5.12 17.46
CA ASN A 70 1.13 6.15 17.07
C ASN A 70 1.98 5.75 15.86
N TYR A 71 2.20 4.46 15.60
CA TYR A 71 3.06 3.96 14.52
C TYR A 71 2.30 3.15 13.46
N GLY A 72 3.01 2.70 12.43
CA GLY A 72 2.43 1.90 11.34
C GLY A 72 1.65 2.73 10.33
N LYS A 73 1.95 4.04 10.20
CA LYS A 73 1.27 4.94 9.26
C LYS A 73 1.92 4.94 7.89
N ILE A 74 1.14 5.20 6.86
CA ILE A 74 1.62 5.36 5.48
C ILE A 74 1.19 6.72 4.94
N GLU A 75 2.12 7.43 4.32
CA GLU A 75 1.85 8.69 3.65
C GLU A 75 2.53 8.74 2.28
N LEU A 76 1.73 8.87 1.23
CA LEU A 76 2.20 9.09 -0.14
C LEU A 76 1.64 10.43 -0.61
N ASN A 77 2.52 11.39 -0.95
CA ASN A 77 2.07 12.71 -1.34
C ASN A 77 2.89 13.37 -2.45
N ASN A 78 2.32 14.40 -3.08
CA ASN A 78 3.01 15.28 -4.03
C ASN A 78 3.69 14.51 -5.18
N ASN A 79 2.87 14.06 -6.15
CA ASN A 79 3.32 13.43 -7.39
C ASN A 79 4.12 12.13 -7.19
N VAL A 80 3.86 11.36 -6.13
CA VAL A 80 4.43 10.01 -6.00
C VAL A 80 3.93 9.13 -7.15
N ILE A 81 4.84 8.34 -7.72
CA ILE A 81 4.52 7.36 -8.77
C ILE A 81 4.88 5.98 -8.25
N THR A 82 3.86 5.12 -8.22
CA THR A 82 4.02 3.68 -8.01
C THR A 82 3.93 2.94 -9.34
N THR A 83 4.62 1.80 -9.46
CA THR A 83 4.61 1.00 -10.69
C THR A 83 4.48 -0.47 -10.35
N ASP A 84 3.37 -1.08 -10.78
CA ASP A 84 3.14 -2.51 -10.66
C ASP A 84 3.93 -3.30 -11.70
N SER A 85 3.92 -4.63 -11.57
CA SER A 85 4.51 -5.52 -12.57
C SER A 85 3.55 -5.66 -13.77
N PRO A 86 4.04 -5.50 -15.01
CA PRO A 86 3.23 -5.72 -16.21
C PRO A 86 2.64 -7.14 -16.31
N GLN A 87 3.24 -8.12 -15.64
CA GLN A 87 2.82 -9.52 -15.62
C GLN A 87 1.67 -9.82 -14.64
N GLY A 88 1.16 -8.81 -13.93
CA GLY A 88 0.01 -8.96 -13.03
C GLY A 88 0.33 -8.75 -11.55
N GLY A 89 1.59 -8.84 -11.16
CA GLY A 89 2.01 -8.53 -9.78
C GLY A 89 1.72 -7.09 -9.40
N ARG A 90 1.33 -6.86 -8.14
CA ARG A 90 0.92 -5.55 -7.60
C ARG A 90 1.70 -5.16 -6.35
N LEU A 91 1.96 -3.87 -6.17
CA LEU A 91 2.39 -3.35 -4.87
C LEU A 91 1.19 -3.30 -3.93
N LEU A 92 1.36 -3.81 -2.71
CA LEU A 92 0.35 -3.73 -1.66
C LEU A 92 0.89 -2.91 -0.48
N PHE A 93 0.30 -1.75 -0.23
CA PHE A 93 0.61 -0.95 0.94
C PHE A 93 -0.33 -1.33 2.08
N VAL A 94 0.24 -1.77 3.20
CA VAL A 94 -0.54 -2.24 4.36
C VAL A 94 -0.23 -1.41 5.60
N SER A 95 -1.27 -0.84 6.21
CA SER A 95 -1.18 -0.22 7.53
C SER A 95 -1.98 -1.01 8.56
N THR A 96 -1.40 -1.22 9.74
CA THR A 96 -2.11 -1.71 10.93
C THR A 96 -2.46 -0.60 11.92
N ASN A 97 -2.18 0.66 11.58
CA ASN A 97 -2.48 1.79 12.44
C ASN A 97 -4.00 1.91 12.67
N LYS A 98 -4.40 2.27 13.89
CA LYS A 98 -5.81 2.35 14.35
C LYS A 98 -6.40 3.75 14.29
N SER A 99 -5.66 4.74 13.77
CA SER A 99 -6.15 6.12 13.73
C SER A 99 -7.41 6.24 12.87
N LEU A 100 -8.44 6.84 13.45
CA LEU A 100 -9.67 7.23 12.77
C LEU A 100 -9.75 8.74 12.55
N ASP A 101 -8.72 9.50 12.94
CA ASP A 101 -8.65 10.93 12.70
C ASP A 101 -8.41 11.21 11.21
N SER A 102 -9.23 12.08 10.61
CA SER A 102 -9.06 12.48 9.21
C SER A 102 -7.87 13.41 8.99
N ALA A 103 -7.44 14.17 10.00
CA ALA A 103 -6.25 15.01 9.90
C ALA A 103 -4.94 14.23 10.07
N ASN A 104 -5.02 13.02 10.63
CA ASN A 104 -3.87 12.16 10.87
C ASN A 104 -4.25 10.67 10.71
N PRO A 105 -4.68 10.25 9.51
CA PRO A 105 -5.25 8.92 9.27
C PRO A 105 -4.18 7.82 9.35
N ALA A 106 -4.60 6.56 9.20
CA ALA A 106 -3.67 5.43 9.11
C ALA A 106 -2.92 5.43 7.77
N ILE A 107 -3.63 5.76 6.69
CA ILE A 107 -3.05 5.97 5.37
C ILE A 107 -3.55 7.29 4.79
N HIS A 108 -2.62 8.15 4.35
CA HIS A 108 -2.92 9.43 3.71
C HIS A 108 -2.31 9.48 2.31
N LEU A 109 -3.16 9.67 1.30
CA LEU A 109 -2.80 9.65 -0.12
C LEU A 109 -3.29 10.93 -0.77
N TYR A 110 -2.38 11.84 -1.10
CA TYR A 110 -2.80 13.18 -1.52
C TYR A 110 -1.87 13.88 -2.49
N ASN A 111 -2.40 14.88 -3.19
CA ASN A 111 -1.68 15.73 -4.14
C ASN A 111 -1.05 14.92 -5.28
N ASN A 112 -1.91 14.47 -6.19
CA ASN A 112 -1.53 13.92 -7.49
C ASN A 112 -0.71 12.62 -7.43
N VAL A 113 -1.00 11.72 -6.50
CA VAL A 113 -0.40 10.38 -6.53
C VAL A 113 -1.00 9.57 -7.67
N ASN A 114 -0.16 8.99 -8.53
CA ASN A 114 -0.56 8.10 -9.64
C ASN A 114 -1.58 8.69 -10.66
N VAL A 115 -1.66 10.01 -10.82
CA VAL A 115 -2.64 10.65 -11.72
C VAL A 115 -2.54 10.10 -13.15
N ASN A 116 -3.69 9.75 -13.74
CA ASN A 116 -3.85 9.16 -15.08
C ASN A 116 -3.25 7.75 -15.24
N ASN A 117 -2.64 7.19 -14.20
CA ASN A 117 -2.14 5.83 -14.20
C ASN A 117 -2.35 5.20 -12.81
N PRO A 118 -3.60 4.83 -12.46
CA PRO A 118 -3.90 4.15 -11.20
C PRO A 118 -3.07 2.87 -11.09
N GLN A 119 -2.39 2.71 -9.96
CA GLN A 119 -1.51 1.58 -9.64
C GLN A 119 -1.57 1.31 -8.15
N SER A 120 -1.07 0.16 -7.71
CA SER A 120 -0.99 -0.28 -6.32
C SER A 120 -2.34 -0.48 -5.60
N ILE A 121 -2.30 -1.38 -4.63
CA ILE A 121 -3.41 -1.71 -3.75
C ILE A 121 -3.14 -1.11 -2.37
N ILE A 122 -4.14 -0.46 -1.79
CA ILE A 122 -4.05 0.19 -0.49
C ILE A 122 -4.94 -0.54 0.49
N TYR A 123 -4.36 -0.97 1.61
CA TYR A 123 -5.07 -1.70 2.65
C TYR A 123 -4.79 -1.15 4.05
N SER A 124 -5.84 -0.85 4.81
CA SER A 124 -5.76 -0.48 6.23
C SER A 124 -6.59 -1.44 7.07
N LEU A 125 -5.94 -2.15 7.99
CA LEU A 125 -6.59 -3.21 8.75
C LEU A 125 -7.62 -2.66 9.75
N TYR A 126 -7.30 -1.54 10.41
CA TYR A 126 -8.13 -0.99 11.51
C TYR A 126 -8.40 0.52 11.39
N GLY A 127 -7.56 1.25 10.67
CA GLY A 127 -7.62 2.70 10.62
C GLY A 127 -8.30 3.26 9.39
N LYS A 128 -8.51 4.57 9.41
CA LYS A 128 -9.09 5.32 8.29
C LYS A 128 -8.05 5.56 7.19
N ILE A 129 -8.48 5.46 5.94
CA ILE A 129 -7.74 5.87 4.75
C ILE A 129 -8.34 7.19 4.24
N VAL A 130 -7.50 8.19 3.97
CA VAL A 130 -7.90 9.44 3.33
C VAL A 130 -7.21 9.54 1.97
N VAL A 131 -8.01 9.71 0.91
CA VAL A 131 -7.55 9.91 -0.46
C VAL A 131 -8.07 11.25 -0.95
N GLU A 132 -7.17 12.14 -1.36
CA GLU A 132 -7.57 13.49 -1.78
C GLU A 132 -6.67 14.08 -2.87
N ASN A 133 -7.12 15.20 -3.44
CA ASN A 133 -6.38 16.02 -4.41
C ASN A 133 -5.84 15.20 -5.58
N ASN A 134 -6.77 14.62 -6.35
CA ASN A 134 -6.54 13.87 -7.59
C ASN A 134 -5.78 12.54 -7.44
N ALA A 135 -5.58 12.01 -6.24
CA ALA A 135 -4.90 10.73 -6.07
C ALA A 135 -5.72 9.56 -6.66
N GLU A 136 -5.06 8.65 -7.38
CA GLU A 136 -5.71 7.53 -8.09
C GLU A 136 -5.09 6.15 -7.74
N PHE A 137 -5.92 5.15 -7.46
CA PHE A 137 -5.47 3.78 -7.13
C PHE A 137 -6.40 2.73 -7.73
N ILE A 138 -5.88 1.51 -7.93
CA ILE A 138 -6.68 0.39 -8.48
C ILE A 138 -7.55 -0.29 -7.43
N GLU A 139 -7.18 -0.20 -6.15
CA GLU A 139 -7.98 -0.71 -5.03
C GLU A 139 -7.62 0.01 -3.73
N VAL A 140 -8.64 0.35 -2.95
CA VAL A 140 -8.50 0.89 -1.60
C VAL A 140 -9.50 0.17 -0.71
N THR A 141 -9.01 -0.50 0.32
CA THR A 141 -9.84 -1.21 1.30
C THR A 141 -9.37 -0.85 2.70
N GLY A 142 -10.28 -0.43 3.56
CA GLY A 142 -9.94 -0.19 4.95
C GLY A 142 -11.18 -0.10 5.83
N TYR A 143 -10.96 0.01 7.13
CA TYR A 143 -12.04 0.14 8.12
C TYR A 143 -12.97 1.33 7.82
N ALA A 144 -12.39 2.46 7.40
CA ALA A 144 -13.11 3.61 6.90
C ALA A 144 -12.32 4.28 5.78
N ILE A 145 -13.00 4.78 4.74
CA ILE A 145 -12.39 5.48 3.61
C ILE A 145 -13.05 6.85 3.48
N ARG A 146 -12.25 7.90 3.34
CA ARG A 146 -12.70 9.27 3.03
C ARG A 146 -12.06 9.70 1.72
N LEU A 147 -12.90 10.06 0.75
CA LEU A 147 -12.48 10.55 -0.56
C LEU A 147 -12.80 12.04 -0.67
N GLU A 148 -11.82 12.85 -1.04
CA GLU A 148 -11.99 14.30 -1.21
C GLU A 148 -11.35 14.79 -2.52
N ASN A 149 -11.73 15.97 -2.99
CA ASN A 149 -11.05 16.72 -4.05
C ASN A 149 -10.57 15.86 -5.24
N ASN A 150 -11.50 15.40 -6.08
CA ASN A 150 -11.23 14.63 -7.30
C ASN A 150 -10.45 13.30 -7.09
N ALA A 151 -10.44 12.73 -5.88
CA ALA A 151 -9.92 11.38 -5.68
C ALA A 151 -10.70 10.36 -6.53
N LYS A 152 -9.98 9.40 -7.13
CA LYS A 152 -10.56 8.40 -8.04
C LYS A 152 -10.07 6.99 -7.70
N ILE A 153 -10.99 6.07 -7.44
CA ILE A 153 -10.68 4.65 -7.27
C ILE A 153 -11.14 3.90 -8.52
N VAL A 154 -10.20 3.29 -9.25
CA VAL A 154 -10.47 2.62 -10.53
C VAL A 154 -10.31 1.13 -10.35
N TYR A 155 -11.38 0.47 -9.92
CA TYR A 155 -11.37 -0.98 -9.73
C TYR A 155 -11.10 -1.69 -11.05
N GLN A 156 -10.05 -2.51 -11.11
CA GLN A 156 -9.75 -3.36 -12.27
C GLN A 156 -10.33 -4.75 -12.06
N GLU A 157 -11.03 -5.28 -13.07
CA GLU A 157 -11.50 -6.67 -13.04
C GLU A 157 -10.31 -7.65 -12.97
N GLY A 158 -10.42 -8.70 -12.16
CA GLY A 158 -9.36 -9.70 -11.95
C GLY A 158 -8.57 -9.57 -10.63
N LEU A 159 -8.78 -8.51 -9.83
CA LEU A 159 -8.15 -8.36 -8.51
C LEU A 159 -8.54 -9.46 -7.50
N ILE A 160 -9.73 -10.05 -7.63
CA ILE A 160 -10.20 -11.19 -6.80
C ILE A 160 -9.23 -12.40 -6.85
N ASN A 161 -8.42 -12.52 -7.90
CA ASN A 161 -7.45 -13.60 -8.08
C ASN A 161 -5.99 -13.10 -8.01
N SER A 162 -5.75 -11.91 -7.44
CA SER A 162 -4.40 -11.43 -7.17
C SER A 162 -3.82 -12.22 -5.99
N ASN A 163 -3.15 -13.32 -6.30
CA ASN A 163 -2.43 -14.10 -5.30
C ASN A 163 -1.25 -13.26 -4.80
N PHE A 164 -1.27 -12.88 -3.53
CA PHE A 164 -0.09 -12.34 -2.86
C PHE A 164 0.77 -13.49 -2.38
N SER A 165 2.09 -13.38 -2.55
CA SER A 165 3.04 -14.38 -2.02
C SER A 165 3.05 -14.45 -0.47
N SER A 166 2.43 -13.47 0.20
CA SER A 166 2.29 -13.40 1.65
C SER A 166 1.13 -12.49 2.07
N GLY A 167 0.30 -12.93 3.03
CA GLY A 167 -0.80 -12.18 3.62
C GLY A 167 -1.71 -13.09 4.47
N PRO A 168 -2.55 -12.55 5.38
CA PRO A 168 -3.51 -13.34 6.13
C PRO A 168 -4.63 -13.80 5.17
N GLY A 169 -4.45 -14.98 4.58
CA GLY A 169 -5.50 -15.61 3.77
C GLY A 169 -6.72 -15.91 4.64
N GLY A 170 -7.84 -15.24 4.36
CA GLY A 170 -9.12 -15.56 4.97
C GLY A 170 -9.62 -16.90 4.42
N GLY A 171 -9.40 -17.98 5.16
CA GLY A 171 -10.00 -19.29 4.88
C GLY A 171 -11.38 -19.40 5.52
N TRP A 172 -12.34 -19.99 4.81
CA TRP A 172 -13.61 -20.41 5.39
C TRP A 172 -13.49 -21.86 5.83
N GLU A 173 -13.62 -22.12 7.13
CA GLU A 173 -13.75 -23.46 7.67
C GLU A 173 -15.24 -23.80 7.82
N ILE A 174 -15.72 -24.82 7.10
CA ILE A 174 -17.05 -25.37 7.32
C ILE A 174 -16.96 -26.26 8.56
N THR A 175 -17.39 -25.72 9.71
CA THR A 175 -17.29 -26.40 11.02
C THR A 175 -18.35 -27.48 11.21
N SER A 176 -19.50 -27.37 10.55
CA SER A 176 -20.47 -28.45 10.47
C SER A 176 -21.48 -28.22 9.35
N TRP A 177 -22.04 -29.32 8.85
CA TRP A 177 -23.15 -29.34 7.90
C TRP A 177 -24.19 -30.34 8.41
N LYS A 178 -25.46 -29.99 8.28
CA LYS A 178 -26.59 -30.87 8.63
C LYS A 178 -27.67 -30.74 7.57
N GLU A 179 -28.01 -31.86 6.94
CA GLU A 179 -29.19 -32.01 6.10
C GLU A 179 -30.39 -32.39 6.97
N THR A 180 -31.57 -31.89 6.63
CA THR A 180 -32.84 -32.27 7.28
C THR A 180 -33.83 -32.62 6.19
N GLU A 181 -34.39 -33.84 6.27
CA GLU A 181 -35.52 -34.32 5.47
C GLU A 181 -36.85 -33.71 5.93
#